data_AF-A0A6P6LRW3-F1
#
_entry.id   AF-A0A6P6LRW3-F1
#
_cell.length_a   1.000
_cell.length_b   1.000
_cell.length_c   1.000
_cell.angle_alpha   90.00
_cell.angle_beta   90.00
_cell.angle_gamma   90.00
#
_symmetry.space_group_name_H-M   'P 1'
#
loop_
_entity.id
_entity.type
_entity.pdbx_description
1 polymer ?
#
loop_
_entity_poly.entity_id
_entity_poly.type
_entity_poly.pdbx_seq_one_letter_code
_entity_poly.pdbx_strand_id
1 'polypeptide(L)'
;MAEPDYMDGDGDELVKPKKLLNPVKSSRDHQDLHRELIMNQKRGLAPQNKPELQKVMEKRKRDQVLKTQKEEQEAHKKRSDLEIELMKRRENLEQLELEQQKNEEEQENTPEFVKMKSNLRRTKQEEEGQERAT
;
A
#
# COMPACT_ATOMS: atom_id res chain seq x y z
N MET A 1 50.76 47.16 -51.41
CA MET A 1 51.39 46.50 -50.26
C MET A 1 50.40 45.46 -49.79
N ALA A 2 50.71 44.16 -49.92
CA ALA A 2 49.82 43.08 -49.48
C ALA A 2 50.42 42.48 -48.20
N GLU A 3 49.60 42.31 -47.16
CA GLU A 3 50.00 41.74 -45.87
C GLU A 3 50.35 40.25 -46.01
N PRO A 4 51.32 39.73 -45.23
CA PRO A 4 51.66 38.31 -45.26
C PRO A 4 50.56 37.49 -44.58
N ASP A 5 50.09 36.46 -45.28
CA ASP A 5 49.17 35.44 -44.79
C ASP A 5 49.90 34.61 -43.71
N TYR A 6 49.56 34.81 -42.44
CA TYR A 6 50.13 34.03 -41.35
C TYR A 6 49.52 32.64 -41.38
N MET A 7 50.36 31.67 -41.73
CA MET A 7 50.14 30.23 -41.65
C MET A 7 49.13 29.83 -40.57
N ASP A 8 47.91 29.52 -41.01
CA ASP A 8 46.91 28.78 -40.21
C ASP A 8 47.25 27.28 -40.28
N GLY A 9 48.53 26.95 -40.04
CA GLY A 9 49.16 25.71 -40.48
C GLY A 9 49.54 24.72 -39.38
N ASP A 10 49.32 25.02 -38.10
CA ASP A 10 49.86 24.19 -36.99
C ASP A 10 48.78 23.55 -36.10
N GLY A 11 47.54 23.43 -36.60
CA GLY A 11 46.42 22.83 -35.85
C GLY A 11 46.16 21.34 -36.14
N ASP A 12 46.50 20.88 -37.35
CA ASP A 12 46.10 19.57 -37.86
C ASP A 12 47.21 18.49 -37.80
N GLU A 13 48.45 18.87 -37.48
CA GLU A 13 49.53 17.91 -37.21
C GLU A 13 49.59 17.45 -35.73
N LEU A 14 48.77 18.04 -34.85
CA LEU A 14 48.69 17.62 -33.45
C LEU A 14 47.91 16.31 -33.32
N VAL A 15 48.61 15.22 -33.00
CA VAL A 15 48.00 13.91 -32.71
C VAL A 15 47.03 14.04 -31.53
N LYS A 16 45.73 14.12 -31.83
CA LYS A 16 44.67 14.14 -30.82
C LYS A 16 44.60 12.75 -30.17
N PRO A 17 44.70 12.63 -28.84
CA PRO A 17 44.58 11.34 -28.17
C PRO A 17 43.20 10.73 -28.47
N LYS A 18 43.19 9.59 -29.16
CA LYS A 18 41.97 8.83 -29.44
C LYS A 18 41.46 8.24 -28.13
N LYS A 19 40.18 8.44 -27.83
CA LYS A 19 39.54 7.81 -26.68
C LYS A 19 39.62 6.29 -26.86
N LEU A 20 40.35 5.62 -25.97
CA LEU A 20 40.44 4.17 -25.98
C LEU A 20 39.04 3.58 -25.76
N LEU A 21 38.67 2.63 -26.62
CA LEU A 21 37.39 1.94 -26.50
C LEU A 21 37.44 1.07 -25.25
N ASN A 22 36.47 1.26 -24.36
CA ASN A 22 36.37 0.46 -23.16
C ASN A 22 35.92 -0.96 -23.54
N PRO A 23 36.76 -2.01 -23.35
CA PRO A 23 36.44 -3.38 -23.76
C PRO A 23 35.17 -3.93 -23.09
N VAL A 24 34.85 -3.44 -21.89
CA VAL A 24 33.63 -3.79 -21.13
C VAL A 24 32.38 -3.20 -21.79
N LYS A 25 32.53 -2.04 -22.44
CA LYS A 25 31.44 -1.36 -23.16
C LYS A 25 31.38 -1.77 -24.63
N SER A 26 32.43 -2.35 -25.21
CA SER A 26 32.38 -2.86 -26.58
C SER A 26 31.76 -4.26 -26.67
N SER A 27 31.90 -5.11 -25.65
CA SER A 27 31.26 -6.42 -25.61
C SER A 27 29.78 -6.30 -25.24
N ARG A 28 28.90 -6.72 -26.15
CA ARG A 28 27.46 -6.79 -25.91
C ARG A 28 27.13 -7.81 -24.82
N ASP A 29 27.72 -8.99 -24.90
CA ASP A 29 27.48 -10.10 -23.97
C ASP A 29 27.78 -9.70 -22.52
N HIS A 30 28.88 -8.96 -22.31
CA HIS A 30 29.22 -8.44 -20.98
C HIS A 30 28.14 -7.48 -20.45
N GLN A 31 27.68 -6.55 -21.29
CA GLN A 31 26.62 -5.62 -20.88
C GLN A 31 25.31 -6.35 -20.58
N ASP A 32 24.99 -7.39 -21.34
CA ASP A 32 23.76 -8.15 -21.23
C ASP A 32 23.76 -8.96 -19.93
N LEU A 33 24.88 -9.63 -19.62
CA LEU A 33 25.12 -10.28 -18.34
C LEU A 33 25.04 -9.29 -17.16
N HIS A 34 25.64 -8.11 -17.28
CA HIS A 34 25.57 -7.09 -16.21
C HIS A 34 24.13 -6.64 -15.94
N ARG A 35 23.33 -6.43 -16.99
CA ARG A 35 21.91 -6.08 -16.84
C ARG A 35 21.13 -7.22 -16.19
N GLU A 36 21.36 -8.45 -16.62
CA GLU A 36 20.71 -9.63 -16.05
C GLU A 36 21.03 -9.80 -14.55
N LEU A 37 22.29 -9.66 -14.16
CA LEU A 37 22.71 -9.73 -12.75
C LEU A 37 22.02 -8.68 -11.87
N ILE A 38 21.94 -7.43 -12.35
CA ILE A 38 21.21 -6.36 -11.65
C ILE A 38 19.71 -6.69 -11.54
N MET A 39 19.10 -7.20 -12.62
CA MET A 39 17.70 -7.60 -12.61
C MET A 39 17.44 -8.73 -11.61
N ASN A 40 18.30 -9.75 -11.57
CA ASN A 40 18.19 -10.87 -10.65
C ASN A 40 18.37 -10.44 -9.19
N GLN A 41 19.28 -9.50 -8.91
CA GLN A 41 19.43 -8.90 -7.58
C GLN A 41 18.18 -8.13 -7.16
N LYS A 42 17.63 -7.28 -8.04
CA LYS A 42 16.39 -6.52 -7.77
C LYS A 42 15.18 -7.44 -7.59
N ARG A 43 15.15 -8.57 -8.29
CA ARG A 43 14.09 -9.60 -8.20
C ARG A 43 14.33 -10.60 -7.06
N GLY A 44 15.44 -10.50 -6.33
CA GLY A 44 15.76 -11.40 -5.21
C GLY A 44 16.13 -12.83 -5.61
N LEU A 45 16.41 -13.09 -6.89
CA LEU A 45 16.73 -14.41 -7.44
C LEU A 45 18.22 -14.79 -7.31
N ALA A 46 19.09 -13.83 -6.94
CA ALA A 46 20.51 -14.08 -6.79
C ALA A 46 20.83 -14.93 -5.53
N PRO A 47 21.80 -15.86 -5.59
CA PRO A 47 22.31 -16.57 -4.42
C PRO A 47 22.69 -15.57 -3.33
N GLN A 48 22.03 -15.70 -2.18
CA GLN A 48 21.96 -14.70 -1.11
C GLN A 48 23.23 -14.66 -0.27
N ASN A 49 24.39 -14.37 -0.89
CA ASN A 49 25.53 -13.86 -0.14
C ASN A 49 25.29 -12.38 0.16
N LYS A 50 24.15 -12.08 0.80
CA LYS A 50 23.89 -10.77 1.38
C LYS A 50 25.10 -10.43 2.28
N PRO A 51 25.63 -9.21 2.23
CA PRO A 51 26.69 -8.81 3.15
C PRO A 51 26.20 -9.00 4.58
N GLU A 52 27.09 -9.42 5.48
CA GLU A 52 26.75 -9.75 6.87
C GLU A 52 25.99 -8.61 7.58
N LEU A 53 26.38 -7.36 7.29
CA LEU A 53 25.67 -6.19 7.79
C LEU A 53 24.19 -6.16 7.39
N GLN A 54 23.87 -6.48 6.14
CA GLN A 54 22.48 -6.50 5.66
C GLN A 54 21.68 -7.63 6.32
N LYS A 55 22.29 -8.81 6.50
CA LYS A 55 21.65 -9.92 7.24
C LYS A 55 21.34 -9.52 8.68
N VAL A 56 22.29 -8.90 9.37
CA VAL A 56 22.13 -8.43 10.76
C VAL A 56 21.05 -7.35 10.87
N MET A 57 21.02 -6.39 9.95
CA MET A 57 19.98 -5.34 9.92
C MET A 57 18.58 -5.92 9.67
N GLU A 58 18.45 -6.84 8.70
CA GLU A 58 17.18 -7.52 8.46
C GLU A 58 16.74 -8.36 9.66
N LYS A 59 17.66 -9.09 10.30
CA LYS A 59 17.40 -9.85 11.51
C LYS A 59 16.91 -8.94 12.64
N ARG A 60 17.62 -7.84 12.92
CA ARG A 60 17.24 -6.86 13.93
C ARG A 60 15.85 -6.28 13.67
N LYS A 61 15.51 -5.97 12.41
CA LYS A 61 14.19 -5.48 12.04
C LYS A 61 13.11 -6.53 12.32
N ARG A 62 13.35 -7.80 11.96
CA ARG A 62 12.43 -8.92 12.27
C ARG A 62 12.26 -9.09 13.78
N ASP A 63 13.35 -9.11 14.53
CA ASP A 63 13.34 -9.28 15.98
C ASP A 63 12.60 -8.14 16.68
N GLN A 64 12.74 -6.90 16.18
CA GLN A 64 12.00 -5.74 16.69
C GLN A 64 10.49 -5.89 16.48
N VAL A 65 10.05 -6.27 15.27
CA VAL A 65 8.63 -6.49 14.97
C VAL A 65 8.05 -7.63 15.81
N LEU A 66 8.84 -8.70 16.01
CA LEU A 66 8.41 -9.82 16.84
C LEU A 66 8.27 -9.40 18.32
N LYS A 67 9.20 -8.56 18.80
CA LYS A 67 9.16 -8.00 20.15
C LYS A 67 7.93 -7.11 20.35
N THR A 68 7.63 -6.22 19.40
CA THR A 68 6.44 -5.35 19.50
C THR A 68 5.15 -6.17 19.48
N GLN A 69 5.03 -7.16 18.59
CA GLN A 69 3.85 -8.05 18.56
C GLN A 69 3.71 -8.83 19.87
N LYS A 70 4.81 -9.32 20.45
CA LYS A 70 4.77 -10.04 21.72
C LYS A 70 4.34 -9.12 22.87
N GLU A 71 4.87 -7.89 22.91
CA GLU A 71 4.48 -6.87 23.89
C GLU A 71 3.01 -6.48 23.76
N GLU A 72 2.50 -6.32 22.54
CA GLU A 72 1.07 -6.08 22.27
C GLU A 72 0.22 -7.26 22.77
N GLN A 73 0.57 -8.50 22.43
CA GLN A 73 -0.15 -9.68 22.90
C GLN A 73 -0.13 -9.82 24.43
N GLU A 74 0.99 -9.48 25.06
CA GLU A 74 1.12 -9.49 26.51
C GLU A 74 0.30 -8.36 27.15
N ALA A 75 0.28 -7.18 26.54
CA ALA A 75 -0.59 -6.08 26.96
C ALA A 75 -2.06 -6.47 26.84
N HIS A 76 -2.46 -7.12 25.75
CA HIS A 76 -3.81 -7.66 25.57
C HIS A 76 -4.18 -8.69 26.64
N LYS A 77 -3.25 -9.59 27.00
CA LYS A 77 -3.47 -10.58 28.08
C LYS A 77 -3.52 -9.95 29.47
N LYS A 78 -2.83 -8.82 29.67
CA LYS A 78 -2.84 -8.07 30.94
C LYS A 78 -4.03 -7.12 31.08
N ARG A 79 -4.89 -6.99 30.08
CA ARG A 79 -6.11 -6.17 30.20
C ARG A 79 -7.00 -6.72 31.30
N SER A 80 -7.53 -5.81 32.11
CA SER A 80 -8.50 -6.18 33.15
C SER A 80 -9.79 -6.69 32.51
N ASP A 81 -10.48 -7.62 33.18
CA ASP A 81 -11.79 -8.10 32.73
C ASP A 81 -12.77 -6.94 32.47
N LEU A 82 -12.70 -5.87 33.27
CA LEU A 82 -13.49 -4.65 33.08
C LEU A 82 -13.12 -3.91 31.78
N GLU A 83 -11.83 -3.83 31.44
CA GLU A 83 -11.35 -3.17 30.22
C GLU A 83 -11.82 -3.93 28.97
N ILE A 84 -11.79 -5.26 29.04
CA ILE A 84 -12.32 -6.14 28.00
C ILE A 84 -13.82 -5.89 27.80
N GLU A 85 -14.59 -5.82 28.89
CA GLU A 85 -16.04 -5.61 28.80
C GLU A 85 -16.42 -4.21 28.30
N LEU A 86 -15.66 -3.18 28.69
CA LEU A 86 -15.80 -1.82 28.13
C LEU A 86 -15.52 -1.79 26.63
N MET A 87 -14.49 -2.50 26.16
CA MET A 87 -14.19 -2.60 24.73
C MET A 87 -15.33 -3.30 23.97
N LYS A 88 -15.84 -4.43 24.46
CA LYS A 88 -16.98 -5.12 23.85
C LYS A 88 -18.21 -4.22 23.80
N ARG A 89 -18.49 -3.49 24.87
CA ARG A 89 -19.62 -2.56 24.91
C ARG A 89 -19.48 -1.46 23.86
N ARG A 90 -18.27 -0.92 23.68
CA ARG A 90 -17.99 0.06 22.63
C ARG A 90 -18.20 -0.53 21.23
N GLU A 91 -17.68 -1.73 20.96
CA GLU A 91 -17.85 -2.41 19.68
C GLU A 91 -19.34 -2.65 19.36
N ASN A 92 -20.13 -3.10 20.34
CA ASN A 92 -21.56 -3.29 20.17
C ASN A 92 -22.30 -1.99 19.85
N LEU A 93 -21.91 -0.87 20.47
CA LEU A 93 -22.50 0.44 20.18
C LEU A 93 -22.16 0.90 18.76
N GLU A 94 -20.91 0.73 18.33
CA GLU A 94 -20.47 1.07 16.98
C GLU A 94 -21.19 0.24 15.91
N GLN A 95 -21.40 -1.05 16.16
CA GLN A 95 -22.21 -1.91 15.29
C GLN A 95 -23.66 -1.44 15.21
N LEU A 96 -24.27 -1.08 16.34
CA LEU A 96 -25.65 -0.60 16.40
C LEU A 96 -25.80 0.76 15.68
N GLU A 97 -24.83 1.65 15.80
CA GLU A 97 -24.79 2.92 15.07
C GLU A 97 -24.69 2.68 13.56
N LEU A 98 -23.84 1.74 13.14
CA LEU A 98 -23.71 1.38 11.73
C LEU A 98 -24.97 0.72 11.17
N GLU A 99 -25.62 -0.14 11.93
CA GLU A 99 -26.91 -0.74 11.55
C GLU A 99 -28.03 0.30 11.46
N GLN A 100 -28.07 1.26 12.38
CA GLN A 100 -29.02 2.37 12.31
C GLN A 100 -28.80 3.21 11.05
N GLN A 101 -27.56 3.59 10.74
CA GLN A 101 -27.25 4.33 9.51
C GLN A 101 -27.64 3.55 8.25
N LYS A 102 -27.36 2.24 8.22
CA LYS A 102 -27.77 1.38 7.10
C LYS A 102 -29.29 1.30 6.97
N ASN A 103 -30.01 1.18 8.08
CA ASN A 103 -31.47 1.13 8.08
C ASN A 103 -32.08 2.46 7.64
N GLU A 104 -31.49 3.59 8.03
CA GLU A 104 -31.89 4.93 7.58
C GLU A 104 -31.65 5.08 6.07
N GLU A 105 -30.47 4.71 5.58
CA GLU A 105 -30.13 4.73 4.16
C GLU A 105 -31.04 3.79 3.34
N GLU A 106 -31.35 2.59 3.83
CA GLU A 106 -32.27 1.66 3.19
C GLU A 106 -33.70 2.21 3.18
N GLN A 107 -34.14 2.86 4.26
CA GLN A 107 -35.41 3.57 4.30
C GLN A 107 -35.43 4.72 3.29
N GLU A 108 -34.39 5.54 3.19
CA GLU A 108 -34.32 6.62 2.21
C GLU A 108 -34.38 6.09 0.77
N ASN A 109 -33.63 5.04 0.46
CA ASN A 109 -33.58 4.39 -0.85
C ASN A 109 -34.84 3.57 -1.20
N THR A 110 -35.69 3.25 -0.22
CA THR A 110 -36.94 2.54 -0.47
C THR A 110 -37.93 3.43 -1.24
N PRO A 111 -38.49 2.95 -2.37
CA PRO A 111 -39.44 3.73 -3.16
C PRO A 111 -40.68 4.18 -2.38
N GLU A 112 -41.18 5.39 -2.64
CA GLU A 112 -42.30 5.99 -1.90
C GLU A 112 -43.60 5.16 -1.93
N PHE A 113 -43.89 4.49 -3.04
CA PHE A 113 -45.09 3.64 -3.14
C PHE A 113 -45.04 2.44 -2.19
N VAL A 114 -43.85 1.93 -1.87
CA VAL A 114 -43.66 0.85 -0.89
C VAL A 114 -43.93 1.38 0.52
N LYS A 115 -43.43 2.59 0.84
CA LYS A 115 -43.68 3.29 2.11
C LYS A 115 -45.16 3.61 2.33
N MET A 116 -45.86 4.11 1.31
CA MET A 116 -47.31 4.34 1.40
C MET A 116 -48.10 3.04 1.60
N LYS A 117 -47.69 1.95 0.94
CA LYS A 117 -48.37 0.65 1.06
C LYS A 117 -48.23 0.05 2.47
N SER A 118 -47.08 0.20 3.13
CA SER A 118 -46.93 -0.23 4.52
C SER A 118 -47.78 0.61 5.49
N ASN A 119 -47.86 1.93 5.26
CA ASN A 119 -48.70 2.81 6.08
C ASN A 119 -50.19 2.47 5.94
N LEU A 120 -50.66 2.25 4.70
CA LEU A 120 -52.04 1.85 4.44
C LEU A 120 -52.39 0.46 5.02
N ARG A 121 -51.41 -0.44 5.08
CA ARG A 121 -51.58 -1.74 5.75
C ARG A 121 -51.68 -1.59 7.27
N ARG A 122 -50.89 -0.70 7.89
CA ARG A 122 -50.95 -0.42 9.33
C ARG A 122 -52.29 0.19 9.73
N THR A 123 -52.74 1.22 9.02
CA THR A 123 -54.04 1.87 9.31
C THR A 123 -55.20 0.88 9.19
N LYS A 124 -55.19 0.03 8.15
CA LYS A 124 -56.22 -1.00 7.98
C LYS A 124 -56.23 -2.03 9.12
N GLN A 125 -55.08 -2.42 9.66
CA GLN A 125 -55.00 -3.33 10.81
C GLN A 125 -55.47 -2.68 12.12
N GLU A 126 -55.21 -1.38 12.28
CA GLU A 126 -55.73 -0.59 13.41
C GLU A 126 -57.26 -0.43 13.33
N GLU A 127 -57.80 -0.19 12.13
CA GLU A 127 -59.25 -0.16 11.88
C GLU A 127 -59.92 -1.53 12.13
N GLU A 128 -59.39 -2.62 11.58
CA GLU A 128 -59.92 -3.98 11.81
C GLU A 128 -59.78 -4.44 13.28
N GLY A 129 -58.79 -3.92 14.02
CA GLY A 129 -58.62 -4.15 15.45
C GLY A 129 -59.63 -3.38 16.32
N GLN A 130 -60.03 -2.18 15.88
CA GLN A 130 -61.09 -1.40 16.52
C GLN A 130 -62.48 -1.99 16.26
N GLU A 131 -62.77 -2.47 15.05
CA GLU A 131 -64.06 -3.08 14.70
C GLU A 131 -64.34 -4.40 15.46
N ARG A 132 -63.30 -5.12 15.90
CA ARG A 132 -63.46 -6.35 16.71
C ARG A 132 -63.61 -6.09 18.21
N ALA A 133 -63.33 -4.87 18.67
CA ALA A 133 -63.37 -4.48 20.08
C ALA A 133 -64.67 -3.75 20.49
N THR A 134 -65.55 -3.46 19.52
CA THR A 134 -66.91 -2.90 19.70
C THR A 134 -67.97 -3.95 19.43
#